data_AF-A0A2W5VLV8-F1
#
_entry.id   AF-A0A2W5VLV8-F1
#
_cell.length_a   1.000
_cell.length_b   1.000
_cell.length_c   1.000
_cell.angle_alpha   90.00
_cell.angle_beta   90.00
_cell.angle_gamma   90.00
#
_symmetry.space_group_name_H-M   'P 1'
#
loop_
_entity.id
_entity.type
_entity.pdbx_description
1 polymer ?
#
loop_
_entity_poly.entity_id
_entity_poly.type
_entity_poly.pdbx_seq_one_letter_code
_entity_poly.pdbx_strand_id
1 'polypeptide(L)'
;MSFVAFAMNGLLAVLLVVALAFGWRLERRLKALRDSHEGFAKAVKDLDQAAARAEQGLADLRAATDEAAETLAIRIERAQALAAQLDERISNPPPAPSRAERAPPPVRGRVEDLPPSAERRLKAEDFERLLEREARLPPGARPTLAAPSPTRETPRSRARVDDDLFEGPADSPRPEPNPRTRR
;
A
#
# COMPACT_ATOMS: atom_id res chain seq x y z
N MET A 1 79.64 -30.08 -4.29
CA MET A 1 78.21 -30.43 -4.23
C MET A 1 77.71 -30.55 -5.66
N SER A 2 77.18 -31.70 -6.08
CA SER A 2 76.87 -31.95 -7.49
C SER A 2 75.63 -31.18 -7.94
N PHE A 3 75.70 -30.58 -9.14
CA PHE A 3 74.57 -29.91 -9.79
C PHE A 3 73.32 -30.81 -9.90
N VAL A 4 73.55 -32.12 -10.11
CA VAL A 4 72.51 -33.15 -10.19
C VAL A 4 71.68 -33.24 -8.91
N ALA A 5 72.29 -33.13 -7.73
CA ALA A 5 71.56 -33.18 -6.46
C ALA A 5 70.61 -31.98 -6.30
N PHE A 6 71.04 -30.80 -6.70
CA PHE A 6 70.18 -29.61 -6.71
C PHE A 6 69.02 -29.75 -7.71
N ALA A 7 69.27 -30.30 -8.90
CA ALA A 7 68.22 -30.53 -9.89
C ALA A 7 67.17 -31.54 -9.41
N MET A 8 67.59 -32.68 -8.84
CA MET A 8 66.69 -33.69 -8.27
C MET A 8 65.86 -33.15 -7.10
N ASN A 9 66.51 -32.45 -6.17
CA ASN A 9 65.81 -31.84 -5.03
C ASN A 9 64.84 -30.75 -5.48
N GLY A 10 65.21 -29.95 -6.49
CA GLY A 10 64.32 -28.96 -7.10
C GLY A 10 63.08 -29.60 -7.73
N LEU A 11 63.27 -30.68 -8.49
CA LEU A 11 62.15 -31.43 -9.08
C LEU A 11 61.22 -31.99 -8.00
N LEU A 12 61.77 -32.63 -6.96
CA LEU A 12 60.99 -33.16 -5.84
C LEU A 12 60.21 -32.05 -5.11
N ALA A 13 60.84 -30.90 -4.87
CA ALA A 13 60.18 -29.75 -4.26
C ALA A 13 59.01 -29.25 -5.11
N VAL A 14 59.17 -29.15 -6.43
CA VAL A 14 58.09 -28.74 -7.34
C VAL A 14 56.93 -29.75 -7.31
N LEU A 15 57.22 -31.06 -7.39
CA LEU A 15 56.17 -32.09 -7.31
C LEU A 15 55.40 -32.03 -5.98
N LEU A 16 56.11 -31.78 -4.87
CA LEU A 16 55.50 -31.61 -3.56
C LEU A 16 54.55 -30.40 -3.53
N VAL A 17 54.99 -29.25 -4.06
CA VAL A 17 54.18 -28.03 -4.12
C VAL A 17 52.92 -28.26 -4.96
N VAL A 18 53.04 -28.94 -6.11
CA VAL A 18 51.89 -29.27 -6.95
C VAL A 18 50.91 -30.18 -6.21
N ALA A 19 51.40 -31.22 -5.54
CA ALA A 19 50.55 -32.12 -4.74
C ALA A 19 49.82 -31.37 -3.62
N LEU A 20 50.52 -30.47 -2.91
CA LEU A 20 49.93 -29.66 -1.84
C LEU A 20 48.86 -28.71 -2.39
N ALA A 21 49.13 -28.05 -3.52
CA ALA A 21 48.18 -27.16 -4.17
C ALA A 21 46.91 -27.90 -4.60
N PHE A 22 47.04 -29.12 -5.13
CA PHE A 22 45.90 -29.96 -5.50
C PHE A 22 45.09 -30.39 -4.26
N GLY A 23 45.75 -30.80 -3.18
CA GLY A 23 45.08 -31.10 -1.91
C GLY A 23 44.25 -29.91 -1.40
N TRP A 24 44.85 -28.73 -1.39
CA TRP A 24 44.20 -27.51 -0.92
C TRP A 24 43.03 -27.06 -1.79
N ARG A 25 43.16 -27.21 -3.11
CA ARG A 25 42.08 -26.90 -4.07
C ARG A 25 40.89 -27.85 -3.90
N LEU A 26 41.15 -29.13 -3.63
CA LEU A 26 40.10 -30.13 -3.48
C LEU A 26 39.32 -29.92 -2.19
N GLU A 27 40.02 -29.62 -1.10
CA GLU A 27 39.40 -29.32 0.19
C GLU A 27 38.54 -28.05 0.13
N ARG A 28 39.02 -27.00 -0.55
CA ARG A 28 38.20 -25.80 -0.80
C ARG A 28 36.94 -26.08 -1.60
N ARG A 29 37.01 -26.94 -2.63
CA ARG A 29 35.84 -27.30 -3.45
C ARG A 29 34.82 -28.11 -2.65
N LEU A 30 35.26 -29.10 -1.89
CA LEU A 30 34.39 -29.87 -1.00
C LEU A 30 33.71 -29.00 0.05
N LYS A 31 34.46 -28.06 0.63
CA LYS A 31 33.92 -27.11 1.61
C LYS A 31 32.88 -26.18 1.00
N ALA A 32 33.14 -25.63 -0.18
CA ALA A 32 32.21 -24.75 -0.88
C ALA A 32 30.88 -25.45 -1.24
N LEU A 33 30.94 -26.71 -1.69
CA LEU A 33 29.70 -27.48 -1.93
C LEU A 33 28.91 -27.68 -0.64
N ARG A 34 29.59 -28.09 0.44
CA ARG A 34 28.93 -28.38 1.72
C ARG A 34 28.31 -27.13 2.36
N ASP A 35 29.04 -26.02 2.32
CA ASP A 35 28.57 -24.71 2.78
C ASP A 35 27.37 -24.22 1.93
N SER A 36 27.38 -24.49 0.62
CA SER A 36 26.22 -24.19 -0.23
C SER A 36 24.99 -25.00 0.16
N HIS A 37 25.12 -26.30 0.46
CA HIS A 37 24.00 -27.14 0.92
C HIS A 37 23.43 -26.68 2.26
N GLU A 38 24.29 -26.31 3.22
CA GLU A 38 23.85 -25.74 4.49
C GLU A 38 23.15 -24.38 4.29
N GLY A 39 23.67 -23.55 3.40
CA GLY A 39 23.05 -22.29 2.98
C GLY A 39 21.67 -22.51 2.34
N PHE A 40 21.53 -23.49 1.44
CA PHE A 40 20.24 -23.86 0.84
C PHE A 40 19.26 -24.39 1.87
N ALA A 41 19.69 -25.29 2.78
CA ALA A 41 18.83 -25.80 3.84
C ALA A 41 18.31 -24.69 4.75
N LYS A 42 19.13 -23.67 5.02
CA LYS A 42 18.71 -22.48 5.76
C LYS A 42 17.73 -21.62 4.96
N ALA A 43 18.01 -21.38 3.68
CA ALA A 43 17.16 -20.57 2.81
C ALA A 43 15.78 -21.21 2.59
N VAL A 44 15.71 -22.53 2.42
CA VAL A 44 14.43 -23.27 2.30
C VAL A 44 13.63 -23.15 3.59
N LYS A 45 14.26 -23.28 4.76
CA LYS A 45 13.56 -23.09 6.05
C LYS A 45 12.99 -21.68 6.20
N ASP A 46 13.74 -20.66 5.80
CA ASP A 46 13.28 -19.26 5.84
C ASP A 46 12.12 -19.04 4.86
N LEU A 47 12.19 -19.65 3.67
CA LEU A 47 11.11 -19.61 2.69
C LEU A 47 9.84 -20.31 3.21
N ASP A 48 9.95 -21.52 3.77
CA ASP A 48 8.82 -22.24 4.35
C ASP A 48 8.16 -21.44 5.47
N GLN A 49 8.96 -20.78 6.32
CA GLN A 49 8.46 -19.91 7.36
C GLN A 49 7.73 -18.68 6.80
N ALA A 50 8.26 -18.06 5.75
CA ALA A 50 7.62 -16.96 5.07
C ALA A 50 6.31 -17.39 4.36
N ALA A 51 6.31 -18.56 3.73
CA ALA A 51 5.15 -19.15 3.08
C ALA A 51 4.05 -19.48 4.10
N ALA A 52 4.39 -20.13 5.21
CA ALA A 52 3.43 -20.40 6.29
C ALA A 52 2.79 -19.12 6.84
N ARG A 53 3.58 -18.04 6.97
CA ARG A 53 3.05 -16.73 7.37
C ARG A 53 2.13 -16.12 6.31
N ALA A 54 2.44 -16.29 5.02
CA ALA A 54 1.60 -15.82 3.93
C ALA A 54 0.27 -16.60 3.86
N GLU A 55 0.31 -17.92 4.06
CA GLU A 55 -0.87 -18.78 4.14
C GLU A 55 -1.79 -18.40 5.30
N GLN A 56 -1.21 -18.13 6.48
CA GLN A 56 -1.96 -17.62 7.63
C GLN A 56 -2.62 -16.28 7.33
N GLY A 57 -1.88 -15.33 6.74
CA GLY A 57 -2.45 -14.04 6.36
C GLY A 57 -3.58 -14.16 5.32
N LEU A 58 -3.48 -15.09 4.38
CA LEU A 58 -4.54 -15.35 3.40
C LEU A 58 -5.78 -15.96 4.08
N ALA A 59 -5.59 -16.87 5.05
CA ALA A 59 -6.68 -17.43 5.83
C ALA A 59 -7.40 -16.37 6.65
N ASP A 60 -6.65 -15.47 7.30
CA ASP A 60 -7.19 -14.34 8.06
C ASP A 60 -7.97 -13.38 7.14
N LEU A 61 -7.44 -13.07 5.95
CA LEU A 61 -8.14 -12.25 4.97
C LEU A 61 -9.45 -12.89 4.51
N ARG A 62 -9.45 -14.20 4.24
CA ARG A 62 -10.67 -14.93 3.87
C ARG A 62 -11.71 -14.89 4.98
N ALA A 63 -11.31 -15.17 6.22
CA ALA A 63 -12.21 -15.11 7.37
C ALA A 63 -12.80 -13.70 7.54
N ALA A 64 -11.97 -12.65 7.46
CA ALA A 64 -12.43 -11.27 7.55
C ALA A 64 -13.37 -10.88 6.39
N THR A 65 -13.11 -11.37 5.17
CA THR A 65 -14.00 -11.12 4.04
C THR A 65 -15.33 -11.85 4.16
N ASP A 66 -15.34 -13.06 4.71
CA ASP A 66 -16.56 -13.83 4.93
C ASP A 66 -17.44 -13.15 5.99
N GLU A 67 -16.85 -12.69 7.10
CA GLU A 67 -17.56 -11.91 8.13
C GLU A 67 -18.09 -10.57 7.56
N ALA A 68 -17.28 -9.88 6.76
CA ALA A 68 -17.71 -8.65 6.10
C ALA A 68 -18.87 -8.91 5.11
N ALA A 69 -18.84 -10.03 4.38
CA ALA A 69 -19.91 -10.41 3.46
C ALA A 69 -21.22 -10.72 4.20
N GLU A 70 -21.17 -11.46 5.32
CA GLU A 70 -22.33 -11.76 6.13
C GLU A 70 -22.96 -10.49 6.74
N THR A 71 -22.13 -9.60 7.30
CA THR A 71 -22.63 -8.33 7.85
C THR A 71 -23.25 -7.44 6.77
N LEU A 72 -22.71 -7.45 5.55
CA LEU A 72 -23.27 -6.71 4.42
C LEU A 72 -24.61 -7.31 3.98
N ALA A 73 -24.73 -8.64 3.92
CA ALA A 73 -25.97 -9.33 3.58
C ALA A 73 -27.12 -8.97 4.55
N ILE A 74 -26.85 -9.00 5.86
CA ILE A 74 -27.82 -8.60 6.90
C ILE A 74 -28.27 -7.14 6.71
N ARG A 75 -27.35 -6.24 6.35
CA ARG A 75 -27.67 -4.83 6.11
C ARG A 75 -28.54 -4.64 4.86
N ILE A 76 -28.26 -5.40 3.79
CA ILE A 76 -29.04 -5.38 2.56
C ILE A 76 -30.47 -5.87 2.84
N GLU A 77 -30.62 -6.98 3.56
CA GLU A 77 -31.93 -7.53 3.92
C GLU A 77 -32.75 -6.53 4.76
N ARG A 78 -32.12 -5.88 5.75
CA ARG A 78 -32.78 -4.81 6.53
C ARG A 78 -33.18 -3.62 5.67
N ALA A 79 -32.33 -3.19 4.74
CA ALA A 79 -32.63 -2.08 3.84
C ALA A 79 -33.81 -2.43 2.91
N GLN A 80 -33.85 -3.66 2.38
CA GLN A 80 -34.96 -4.16 1.56
C GLN A 80 -36.26 -4.24 2.36
N ALA A 81 -36.21 -4.72 3.61
CA ALA A 81 -37.38 -4.78 4.49
C ALA A 81 -37.93 -3.38 4.82
N LEU A 82 -37.05 -2.39 5.03
CA LEU A 82 -37.46 -1.00 5.24
C LEU A 82 -38.01 -0.37 3.97
N ALA A 83 -37.40 -0.65 2.81
CA ALA A 83 -37.89 -0.19 1.52
C ALA A 83 -39.29 -0.74 1.22
N ALA A 84 -39.53 -2.03 1.48
CA ALA A 84 -40.84 -2.66 1.33
C ALA A 84 -41.90 -2.03 2.26
N GLN A 85 -41.56 -1.75 3.51
CA GLN A 85 -42.47 -1.06 4.44
C GLN A 85 -42.81 0.37 3.99
N LEU A 86 -41.85 1.09 3.40
CA LEU A 86 -42.11 2.42 2.83
C LEU A 86 -43.03 2.32 1.62
N ASP A 87 -42.79 1.35 0.73
CA ASP A 87 -43.61 1.12 -0.46
C ASP A 87 -45.05 0.73 -0.11
N GLU A 88 -45.25 -0.09 0.93
CA GLU A 88 -46.58 -0.44 1.44
C GLU A 88 -47.33 0.78 2.01
N ARG A 89 -46.66 1.67 2.75
CA ARG A 89 -47.28 2.91 3.26
C ARG A 89 -47.61 3.92 2.16
N ILE A 90 -46.83 3.94 1.08
CA ILE A 90 -47.09 4.79 -0.09
C ILE A 90 -48.26 4.23 -0.90
N SER A 91 -48.29 2.91 -1.10
CA SER A 91 -49.33 2.22 -1.86
C SER A 91 -50.66 2.14 -1.12
N ASN A 92 -50.62 2.06 0.21
CA ASN A 92 -51.78 2.01 1.09
C ASN A 92 -51.78 3.24 2.02
N PRO A 93 -52.00 4.45 1.48
CA PRO A 93 -52.06 5.65 2.29
C PRO A 93 -53.19 5.47 3.31
N PRO A 94 -52.92 5.62 4.62
CA PRO A 94 -53.95 5.46 5.62
C PRO A 94 -55.12 6.39 5.28
N PRO A 95 -56.38 5.95 5.45
CA PRO A 95 -57.52 6.81 5.23
C PRO A 95 -57.29 8.07 6.04
N ALA A 96 -57.21 9.21 5.35
CA ALA A 96 -56.97 10.50 5.97
C ALA A 96 -57.90 10.57 7.20
N PRO A 97 -57.38 10.80 8.42
CA PRO A 97 -58.26 11.01 9.55
C PRO A 97 -59.17 12.13 9.12
N SER A 98 -60.47 11.83 9.07
CA SER A 98 -61.52 12.76 8.71
C SER A 98 -61.23 14.05 9.46
N ARG A 99 -60.69 15.04 8.73
CA ARG A 99 -60.41 16.41 9.19
C ARG A 99 -61.73 17.17 9.38
N ALA A 100 -62.77 16.46 9.80
CA ALA A 100 -64.14 16.90 9.80
C ALA A 100 -64.65 17.27 11.20
N GLU A 101 -63.89 17.05 12.29
CA GLU A 101 -64.49 17.29 13.62
C GLU A 101 -63.60 17.91 14.71
N ARG A 102 -62.55 18.64 14.33
CA ARG A 102 -61.98 19.64 15.24
C ARG A 102 -61.29 20.76 14.49
N ALA A 103 -62.12 21.69 14.03
CA ALA A 103 -61.69 23.03 13.67
C ALA A 103 -61.49 23.85 14.97
N PRO A 104 -60.26 24.23 15.35
CA PRO A 104 -60.06 25.40 16.20
C PRO A 104 -60.34 26.68 15.37
N PRO A 105 -60.79 27.78 16.01
CA PRO A 105 -61.15 29.01 15.31
C PRO A 105 -59.95 29.59 14.52
N PRO A 106 -60.20 30.34 13.43
CA PRO A 106 -59.13 30.88 12.60
C PRO A 106 -58.41 32.01 13.35
N VAL A 107 -57.22 31.72 13.88
CA VAL A 107 -56.26 32.76 14.26
C VAL A 107 -55.68 33.32 12.96
N ARG A 108 -56.33 34.37 12.46
CA ARG A 108 -55.82 35.21 11.38
C ARG A 108 -54.77 36.14 12.01
N GLY A 109 -53.48 35.80 11.86
CA GLY A 109 -52.42 36.62 12.43
C GLY A 109 -51.01 36.13 12.13
N ARG A 110 -50.56 36.38 10.89
CA ARG A 110 -49.17 36.34 10.41
C ARG A 110 -48.48 34.97 10.44
N VAL A 111 -48.81 34.18 9.42
CA VAL A 111 -47.80 33.35 8.77
C VAL A 111 -46.85 34.35 8.10
N GLU A 112 -45.68 34.59 8.71
CA GLU A 112 -44.54 35.02 7.91
C GLU A 112 -44.24 33.86 6.97
N ASP A 113 -44.41 34.12 5.68
CA ASP A 113 -43.91 33.26 4.62
C ASP A 113 -42.42 33.00 4.86
N LEU A 114 -42.10 31.86 5.46
CA LEU A 114 -40.75 31.32 5.42
C LEU A 114 -40.45 31.03 3.95
N PRO A 115 -39.53 31.75 3.28
CA PRO A 115 -39.19 31.43 1.91
C PRO A 115 -38.63 30.00 1.87
N PRO A 116 -38.91 29.25 0.78
CA PRO A 116 -38.41 27.89 0.64
C PRO A 116 -36.89 27.91 0.77
N SER A 117 -36.37 26.96 1.57
CA SER A 117 -34.96 26.65 1.80
C SER A 117 -34.23 26.15 0.54
N ALA A 118 -34.58 26.70 -0.62
CA ALA A 118 -33.84 26.58 -1.84
C ALA A 118 -32.73 27.63 -1.81
N GLU A 119 -31.49 27.15 -1.67
CA GLU A 119 -30.30 27.93 -1.98
C GLU A 119 -30.21 29.29 -1.26
N ARG A 120 -29.96 29.27 0.04
CA ARG A 120 -29.26 30.40 0.67
C ARG A 120 -27.83 30.40 0.14
N ARG A 121 -27.66 30.77 -1.16
CA ARG A 121 -26.37 31.06 -1.76
C ARG A 121 -25.73 32.09 -0.85
N LEU A 122 -24.69 31.68 -0.14
CA LEU A 122 -23.88 32.56 0.69
C LEU A 122 -23.51 33.76 -0.18
N LYS A 123 -24.11 34.92 0.09
CA LYS A 123 -23.81 36.13 -0.68
C LYS A 123 -22.44 36.62 -0.25
N ALA A 124 -21.74 37.30 -1.15
CA ALA A 124 -20.47 37.97 -0.83
C ALA A 124 -20.61 38.89 0.40
N GLU A 125 -21.78 39.51 0.55
CA GLU A 125 -22.15 40.36 1.68
C GLU A 125 -22.12 39.63 3.04
N ASP A 126 -22.49 38.33 3.07
CA ASP A 126 -22.45 37.53 4.29
C ASP A 126 -21.00 37.17 4.66
N PHE A 127 -20.14 36.96 3.66
CA PHE A 127 -18.70 36.75 3.86
C PHE A 127 -18.00 38.01 4.40
N GLU A 128 -18.33 39.19 3.89
CA GLU A 128 -17.76 40.45 4.40
C GLU A 128 -18.13 40.69 5.87
N ARG A 129 -19.38 40.40 6.25
CA ARG A 129 -19.82 40.50 7.65
C ARG A 129 -19.10 39.54 8.58
N LEU A 130 -18.78 38.34 8.11
CA LEU A 130 -18.00 37.36 8.88
C LEU A 130 -16.54 37.81 9.05
N LEU A 131 -15.92 38.34 8.00
CA LEU A 131 -14.55 38.87 8.04
C LEU A 131 -14.43 40.09 8.96
N GLU A 132 -15.38 41.02 8.92
CA GLU A 132 -15.36 42.19 9.80
C GLU A 132 -15.56 41.79 11.27
N ARG A 133 -16.39 40.77 11.53
CA ARG A 133 -16.56 40.19 12.86
C ARG A 133 -15.29 39.50 13.35
N GLU A 134 -14.58 38.79 12.47
CA GLU A 134 -13.30 38.14 12.79
C GLU A 134 -12.17 39.15 13.05
N ALA A 135 -12.13 40.25 12.29
CA ALA A 135 -11.15 41.33 12.47
C ALA A 135 -11.27 42.02 13.85
N ARG A 136 -12.48 42.06 14.42
CA ARG A 136 -12.73 42.60 15.77
C ARG A 136 -12.38 41.63 16.91
N LEU A 137 -12.06 40.37 16.64
CA LEU A 137 -11.70 39.41 17.68
C LEU A 137 -10.25 39.62 18.15
N PRO A 138 -9.98 39.59 19.46
CA PRO A 138 -8.62 39.67 20.01
C PRO A 138 -7.78 38.46 19.53
N PRO A 139 -6.44 38.61 19.41
CA PRO A 139 -5.57 37.62 18.78
C PRO A 139 -5.65 36.20 19.37
N GLY A 140 -6.04 36.05 20.64
CA GLY A 140 -6.16 34.77 21.34
C GLY A 140 -7.49 34.03 21.15
N ALA A 141 -8.49 34.64 20.50
CA ALA A 141 -9.81 34.02 20.25
C ALA A 141 -10.00 33.55 18.80
N ARG A 142 -8.98 33.72 17.95
CA ARG A 142 -9.02 33.27 16.56
C ARG A 142 -8.86 31.75 16.50
N PRO A 143 -9.75 31.02 15.83
CA PRO A 143 -9.55 29.60 15.61
C PRO A 143 -8.33 29.41 14.70
N THR A 144 -7.20 28.99 15.28
CA THR A 144 -6.05 28.53 14.51
C THR A 144 -6.46 27.23 13.82
N LEU A 145 -6.87 27.30 12.55
CA LEU A 145 -6.79 26.15 11.68
C LEU A 145 -5.31 25.77 11.61
N ALA A 146 -4.94 24.71 12.33
CA ALA A 146 -3.60 24.14 12.23
C ALA A 146 -3.34 23.85 10.75
N ALA A 147 -2.26 24.43 10.21
CA ALA A 147 -1.77 24.07 8.89
C ALA A 147 -1.61 22.54 8.85
N PRO A 148 -2.00 21.87 7.76
CA PRO A 148 -1.84 20.43 7.66
C PRO A 148 -0.36 20.10 7.87
N SER A 149 -0.07 19.38 8.94
CA SER A 149 1.25 18.83 9.23
C SER A 149 1.72 18.06 7.99
N PRO A 150 2.99 18.19 7.55
CA PRO A 150 3.47 17.37 6.45
C PRO A 150 3.26 15.89 6.82
N THR A 151 2.46 15.21 6.00
CA THR A 151 2.11 13.80 6.16
C THR A 151 3.39 13.01 6.41
N ARG A 152 3.53 12.48 7.62
CA ARG A 152 4.64 11.59 7.99
C ARG A 152 4.58 10.40 7.04
N GLU A 153 5.56 10.33 6.14
CA GLU A 153 5.69 9.27 5.14
C GLU A 153 5.49 7.91 5.82
N THR A 154 4.43 7.22 5.42
CA THR A 154 4.24 5.83 5.83
C THR A 154 5.31 4.97 5.13
N PRO A 155 5.81 3.91 5.78
CA PRO A 155 6.93 3.08 5.29
C PRO A 155 6.52 2.15 4.13
N ARG A 156 5.85 2.69 3.10
CA ARG A 156 5.51 1.99 1.85
C ARG A 156 6.44 2.37 0.69
N SER A 157 7.32 3.36 0.87
CA SER A 157 8.22 3.88 -0.16
C SER A 157 9.57 3.14 -0.28
N ARG A 158 9.65 1.87 0.16
CA ARG A 158 10.86 1.04 0.02
C ARG A 158 10.84 0.07 -1.16
N ALA A 159 9.82 0.12 -2.01
CA ALA A 159 9.76 -0.63 -3.26
C ALA A 159 10.48 0.09 -4.42
N ARG A 160 11.70 0.61 -4.19
CA ARG A 160 12.64 1.05 -5.26
C ARG A 160 13.70 -0.02 -5.56
N VAL A 161 13.43 -1.27 -5.23
CA VAL A 161 14.43 -2.36 -5.31
C VAL A 161 14.38 -3.11 -6.65
N ASP A 162 13.46 -2.79 -7.57
CA ASP A 162 13.25 -3.60 -8.78
C ASP A 162 13.74 -2.99 -10.11
N ASP A 163 14.29 -1.77 -10.15
CA ASP A 163 14.74 -1.18 -11.43
C ASP A 163 16.15 -1.67 -11.88
N ASP A 164 17.00 -2.16 -10.97
CA ASP A 164 18.34 -2.66 -11.33
C ASP A 164 18.35 -4.16 -11.73
N LEU A 165 17.21 -4.87 -11.62
CA LEU A 165 17.12 -6.31 -11.89
C LEU A 165 16.91 -6.63 -13.39
N PHE A 166 16.50 -5.65 -14.19
CA PHE A 166 16.22 -5.80 -15.63
C PHE A 166 17.31 -5.20 -16.55
N GLU A 167 18.34 -4.56 -15.99
CA GLU A 167 19.49 -4.07 -16.76
C GLU A 167 20.42 -5.27 -17.04
N GLY A 168 20.24 -5.91 -18.20
CA GLY A 168 21.14 -6.94 -18.71
C GLY A 168 22.58 -6.42 -18.82
N PRO A 169 23.60 -7.32 -18.84
CA PRO A 169 25.00 -6.91 -18.87
C PRO A 169 25.24 -5.99 -20.07
N ALA A 170 25.67 -4.75 -19.78
CA ALA A 170 25.95 -3.73 -20.78
C ALA A 170 26.80 -4.33 -21.92
N ASP A 171 26.26 -4.24 -23.13
CA ASP A 171 26.93 -4.66 -24.35
C ASP A 171 28.35 -4.08 -24.39
N SER A 172 29.30 -4.96 -24.73
CA SER A 172 30.71 -4.63 -24.92
C SER A 172 30.88 -3.44 -25.89
N PRO A 173 31.89 -2.58 -25.71
CA PRO A 173 32.07 -1.39 -26.53
C PRO A 173 32.17 -1.78 -28.02
N ARG A 174 31.24 -1.25 -28.82
CA ARG A 174 31.22 -1.42 -30.28
C ARG A 174 32.56 -0.98 -30.86
N PRO A 175 33.24 -1.80 -31.69
CA PRO A 175 34.44 -1.37 -32.40
C PRO A 175 34.07 -0.27 -33.41
N GLU A 176 34.87 0.78 -33.45
CA GLU A 176 34.63 1.96 -34.29
C GLU A 176 34.53 1.62 -35.79
N PRO A 177 33.65 2.31 -36.55
CA PRO A 177 33.55 2.13 -37.99
C PRO A 177 34.74 2.77 -38.70
N ASN A 178 35.53 1.94 -39.38
CA ASN A 178 36.65 2.32 -40.24
C ASN A 178 36.20 3.23 -41.40
N PRO A 179 36.75 4.45 -41.58
CA PRO A 179 36.25 5.44 -42.55
C PRO A 179 36.70 5.19 -44.01
N ARG A 180 37.01 3.95 -44.41
CA ARG A 180 37.68 3.67 -45.70
C ARG A 180 36.84 3.00 -46.79
N THR A 181 35.52 3.11 -46.74
CA THR A 181 34.67 2.66 -47.86
C THR A 181 33.66 3.74 -48.25
N ARG A 182 34.17 4.78 -48.91
CA ARG A 182 33.38 5.60 -49.83
C ARG A 182 34.19 5.86 -51.09
N ARG A 183 34.02 4.98 -52.08
CA ARG A 183 34.22 5.31 -53.49
C ARG A 183 33.40 4.39 -54.36
#